data_AF-A0A352NKS4-F1
#
_entry.id   AF-A0A352NKS4-F1
#
_cell.length_a   1.000
_cell.length_b   1.000
_cell.length_c   1.000
_cell.angle_alpha   90.00
_cell.angle_beta   90.00
_cell.angle_gamma   90.00
#
_symmetry.space_group_name_H-M   'P 1'
#
loop_
_entity.id
_entity.type
_entity.pdbx_description
1 polymer ?
#
loop_
_entity_poly.entity_id
_entity_poly.type
_entity_poly.pdbx_seq_one_letter_code
_entity_poly.pdbx_strand_id
1 'polypeptide(L)'
;MNRELIKLKFLLLFIFAITLILTGCTRTVDETGNKENSVISETVATSVDFRASAINSNISGHASPLPGVSILLIGTDGKVIDKLITNEQGEVQKDITVPIDHKYLDESPGALPPRGTVTAIAFKEGYRQKVLYEVPIDSTAQPFLMEPIVEGERNEPDVQLGNNHHLEIISLVRKYESILNNGH
;
A
#
# COMPACT_ATOMS: atom_id res chain seq x y z
N MET A 1 -69.84 -15.01 -38.98
CA MET A 1 -68.94 -14.45 -37.95
C MET A 1 -68.57 -13.04 -38.39
N ASN A 2 -69.00 -12.02 -37.65
CA ASN A 2 -69.14 -10.66 -38.17
C ASN A 2 -67.77 -9.98 -38.35
N ARG A 3 -67.47 -9.50 -39.57
CA ARG A 3 -66.15 -8.94 -39.96
C ARG A 3 -65.73 -7.75 -39.11
N GLU A 4 -66.71 -7.00 -38.60
CA GLU A 4 -66.53 -5.89 -37.66
C GLU A 4 -66.16 -6.36 -36.23
N LEU A 5 -66.63 -7.53 -35.81
CA LEU A 5 -66.28 -8.13 -34.51
C LEU A 5 -64.82 -8.64 -34.49
N ILE A 6 -64.31 -9.08 -35.65
CA ILE A 6 -62.92 -9.53 -35.81
C ILE A 6 -61.96 -8.33 -35.79
N LYS A 7 -62.32 -7.23 -36.44
CA LYS A 7 -61.54 -5.98 -36.40
C LYS A 7 -61.51 -5.36 -35.00
N LEU A 8 -62.64 -5.36 -34.29
CA LEU A 8 -62.71 -4.85 -32.92
C LEU A 8 -61.87 -5.70 -31.94
N LYS A 9 -61.84 -7.03 -32.11
CA LYS A 9 -60.96 -7.91 -31.34
C LYS A 9 -59.48 -7.68 -31.66
N PHE A 10 -59.13 -7.46 -32.93
CA PHE A 10 -57.75 -7.14 -33.32
C PHE A 10 -57.31 -5.77 -32.77
N LEU A 11 -58.19 -4.76 -32.80
CA LEU A 11 -57.93 -3.44 -32.24
C LEU A 11 -57.77 -3.50 -30.71
N LEU A 12 -58.61 -4.26 -30.01
CA LEU A 12 -58.50 -4.48 -28.56
C LEU A 12 -57.22 -5.23 -28.18
N LEU A 13 -56.81 -6.24 -28.94
CA LEU A 13 -55.53 -6.95 -28.72
C LEU A 13 -54.31 -6.05 -28.97
N PHE A 14 -54.39 -5.16 -29.95
CA PHE A 14 -53.31 -4.22 -30.26
C PHE A 14 -53.18 -3.14 -29.17
N ILE A 15 -54.29 -2.64 -28.62
CA ILE A 15 -54.29 -1.71 -27.48
C ILE A 15 -53.74 -2.39 -26.22
N PHE A 16 -54.10 -3.65 -25.96
CA PHE A 16 -53.61 -4.40 -24.80
C PHE A 16 -52.09 -4.69 -24.86
N ALA A 17 -51.55 -4.93 -26.06
CA ALA A 17 -50.11 -5.09 -26.28
C ALA A 17 -49.34 -3.77 -26.07
N ILE A 18 -49.91 -2.63 -26.48
CA ILE A 18 -49.30 -1.30 -26.28
C ILE A 18 -49.29 -0.92 -24.78
N THR A 19 -50.32 -1.27 -24.01
CA THR A 19 -50.33 -1.02 -22.55
C THR A 19 -49.29 -1.86 -21.79
N LEU A 20 -48.94 -3.06 -22.27
CA LEU A 20 -47.89 -3.88 -21.67
C LEU A 20 -46.47 -3.36 -21.95
N ILE A 21 -46.28 -2.61 -23.05
CA ILE A 21 -44.97 -2.02 -23.40
C ILE A 21 -44.75 -0.68 -22.68
N LEU A 22 -45.80 0.09 -22.37
CA LEU A 22 -45.69 1.37 -21.65
C LEU A 22 -45.64 1.27 -20.11
N THR A 23 -45.89 0.10 -19.52
CA THR A 23 -45.87 -0.08 -18.05
C THR A 23 -44.53 -0.65 -17.54
N GLY A 24 -43.54 -0.84 -18.43
CA GLY A 24 -42.26 -1.50 -18.12
C GLY A 24 -41.05 -0.59 -17.87
N CYS A 25 -41.23 0.72 -17.71
CA CYS A 25 -40.13 1.66 -17.38
C CYS A 25 -40.61 2.75 -16.42
N THR A 26 -41.03 2.36 -15.21
CA THR A 26 -40.93 3.24 -14.05
C THR A 26 -39.91 2.62 -13.11
N ARG A 27 -38.63 2.88 -13.39
CA ARG A 27 -37.67 2.93 -12.29
C ARG A 27 -38.13 4.09 -11.44
N THR A 28 -38.68 3.79 -10.27
CA THR A 28 -38.82 4.75 -9.20
C THR A 28 -37.44 5.38 -9.01
N VAL A 29 -37.30 6.63 -9.43
CA VAL A 29 -36.32 7.53 -8.86
C VAL A 29 -36.77 7.67 -7.42
N ASP A 30 -36.22 6.81 -6.58
CA ASP A 30 -36.28 6.99 -5.15
C ASP A 30 -35.34 8.17 -4.88
N GLU A 31 -35.90 9.37 -5.02
CA GLU A 31 -35.32 10.64 -4.61
C GLU A 31 -35.36 10.76 -3.08
N THR A 32 -34.97 9.68 -2.40
CA THR A 32 -34.50 9.75 -1.04
C THR A 32 -32.99 9.85 -1.16
N GLY A 33 -32.50 11.08 -1.24
CA GLY A 33 -31.08 11.41 -1.24
C GLY A 33 -30.42 11.00 0.08
N ASN A 34 -30.28 9.70 0.30
CA ASN A 34 -29.21 9.18 1.11
C ASN A 34 -27.99 9.25 0.19
N LYS A 35 -27.25 10.36 0.28
CA LYS A 35 -25.81 10.29 0.03
C LYS A 35 -25.31 9.26 1.03
N GLU A 36 -25.34 7.98 0.64
CA GLU A 36 -24.31 7.07 1.07
C GLU A 36 -23.03 7.72 0.55
N ASN A 37 -22.46 8.60 1.36
CA ASN A 37 -21.05 8.89 1.28
C ASN A 37 -20.44 7.50 1.37
N SER A 38 -20.08 6.93 0.21
CA SER A 38 -19.20 5.78 0.18
C SER A 38 -17.98 6.26 0.92
N VAL A 39 -17.89 5.90 2.20
CA VAL A 39 -16.75 6.23 3.03
C VAL A 39 -15.65 5.39 2.41
N ILE A 40 -14.90 6.01 1.50
CA ILE A 40 -13.65 5.44 1.03
C ILE A 40 -12.86 5.18 2.30
N SER A 41 -12.58 3.90 2.57
CA SER A 41 -11.76 3.51 3.71
C SER A 41 -10.50 4.38 3.67
N GLU A 42 -10.26 5.19 4.71
CA GLU A 42 -9.08 6.09 4.75
C GLU A 42 -7.76 5.30 4.89
N THR A 43 -7.85 3.98 4.97
CA THR A 43 -6.72 3.07 5.10
C THR A 43 -6.75 1.98 4.03
N VAL A 44 -5.56 1.47 3.71
CA VAL A 44 -5.38 0.25 2.91
C VAL A 44 -4.72 -0.82 3.76
N ALA A 45 -5.13 -2.08 3.58
CA ALA A 45 -4.62 -3.24 4.29
C ALA A 45 -4.00 -4.23 3.29
N THR A 46 -2.71 -4.48 3.42
CA THR A 46 -1.92 -5.34 2.52
C THR A 46 -0.55 -5.63 3.15
N SER A 47 0.31 -6.37 2.46
CA SER A 47 1.61 -6.78 3.00
C SER A 47 2.75 -5.86 2.59
N VAL A 48 3.70 -5.69 3.50
CA VAL A 48 5.09 -5.32 3.14
C VAL A 48 5.94 -6.59 3.04
N ASP A 49 6.87 -6.59 2.09
CA ASP A 49 7.86 -7.64 1.89
C ASP A 49 9.25 -6.98 1.83
N PHE A 50 10.20 -7.47 2.62
CA PHE A 50 11.58 -7.01 2.63
C PHE A 50 12.56 -8.16 2.45
N ARG A 51 13.63 -7.89 1.71
CA ARG A 51 14.78 -8.79 1.54
C ARG A 51 16.05 -8.06 1.93
N ALA A 52 16.65 -8.45 3.04
CA ALA A 52 17.92 -7.92 3.49
C ALA A 52 19.09 -8.76 2.98
N SER A 53 20.13 -8.09 2.52
CA SER A 53 21.35 -8.73 2.07
C SER A 53 22.58 -7.89 2.42
N ALA A 54 23.68 -8.56 2.72
CA ALA A 54 24.97 -7.93 3.00
C ALA A 54 25.73 -7.64 1.70
N ILE A 55 26.25 -6.43 1.56
CA ILE A 55 27.21 -6.10 0.50
C ILE A 55 28.58 -6.67 0.89
N ASN A 56 29.07 -7.60 0.06
CA ASN A 56 30.41 -8.17 0.22
C ASN A 56 31.42 -7.35 -0.60
N SER A 57 32.11 -6.40 0.02
CA SER A 57 33.09 -5.54 -0.66
C SER A 57 34.30 -6.29 -1.23
N ASN A 58 34.52 -7.55 -0.80
CA ASN A 58 35.70 -8.36 -1.14
C ASN A 58 35.44 -9.43 -2.23
N ILE A 59 34.21 -9.58 -2.71
CA ILE A 59 33.86 -10.59 -3.74
C ILE A 59 33.06 -9.90 -4.83
N SER A 60 33.46 -10.10 -6.08
CA SER A 60 32.76 -9.62 -7.27
C SER A 60 31.31 -10.12 -7.29
N GLY A 61 30.39 -9.32 -6.77
CA GLY A 61 29.06 -9.11 -7.36
C GLY A 61 27.83 -9.74 -6.70
N HIS A 62 27.93 -10.50 -5.61
CA HIS A 62 26.74 -11.13 -5.02
C HIS A 62 26.52 -10.72 -3.56
N ALA A 63 25.41 -10.01 -3.33
CA ALA A 63 24.89 -9.76 -2.00
C ALA A 63 24.38 -11.07 -1.39
N SER A 64 24.76 -11.36 -0.16
CA SER A 64 24.34 -12.59 0.54
C SER A 64 23.15 -12.31 1.44
N PRO A 65 22.18 -13.24 1.57
CA PRO A 65 21.09 -13.15 2.55
C PRO A 65 21.57 -12.70 3.93
N LEU A 66 20.87 -11.77 4.57
CA LEU A 66 21.24 -11.24 5.88
C LEU A 66 20.13 -11.49 6.92
N PRO A 67 20.27 -12.52 7.77
CA PRO A 67 19.27 -12.86 8.77
C PRO A 67 19.33 -11.98 10.03
N GLY A 68 18.20 -11.90 10.73
CA GLY A 68 18.10 -11.18 12.01
C GLY A 68 18.30 -9.68 11.89
N VAL A 69 17.95 -9.08 10.75
CA VAL A 69 17.88 -7.62 10.57
C VAL A 69 16.57 -7.14 11.19
N SER A 70 16.66 -6.17 12.10
CA SER A 70 15.48 -5.52 12.66
C SER A 70 15.03 -4.38 11.74
N ILE A 71 13.78 -4.41 11.28
CA ILE A 71 13.21 -3.39 10.40
C ILE A 71 12.08 -2.70 11.14
N LEU A 72 12.20 -1.40 11.36
CA LEU A 72 11.11 -0.58 11.88
C LEU A 72 10.29 0.01 10.74
N LEU A 73 8.97 -0.14 10.81
CA LEU A 73 8.02 0.52 9.92
C LEU A 73 7.46 1.76 10.59
N ILE A 74 7.55 2.89 9.91
CA ILE A 74 7.17 4.19 10.43
C ILE A 74 6.09 4.77 9.52
N GLY A 75 4.97 5.13 10.10
CA GLY A 75 3.87 5.80 9.41
C GLY A 75 4.23 7.23 9.02
N THR A 76 3.45 7.80 8.12
CA THR A 76 3.61 9.20 7.68
C THR A 76 3.39 10.21 8.81
N ASP A 77 2.73 9.81 9.90
CA ASP A 77 2.58 10.59 11.13
C ASP A 77 3.79 10.46 12.09
N GLY A 78 4.81 9.69 11.70
CA GLY A 78 6.03 9.46 12.47
C GLY A 78 5.91 8.42 13.57
N LYS A 79 4.77 7.74 13.73
CA LYS A 79 4.61 6.64 14.70
C LYS A 79 5.17 5.34 14.15
N VAL A 80 5.68 4.49 15.04
CA VAL A 80 6.08 3.12 14.69
C VAL A 80 4.81 2.29 14.50
N ILE A 81 4.68 1.66 13.34
CA ILE A 81 3.58 0.76 12.99
C ILE A 81 3.90 -0.65 13.46
N ASP A 82 5.11 -1.14 13.13
CA ASP A 82 5.53 -2.49 13.47
C ASP A 82 7.07 -2.60 13.51
N LYS A 83 7.55 -3.69 14.11
CA LYS A 83 8.94 -4.13 14.16
C LYS A 83 9.04 -5.53 13.55
N LEU A 84 9.76 -5.64 12.45
CA LEU A 84 9.96 -6.89 11.73
C LEU A 84 11.38 -7.42 11.95
N ILE A 85 11.56 -8.73 11.82
CA ILE A 85 12.88 -9.38 11.90
C ILE A 85 13.00 -10.35 10.72
N THR A 86 14.09 -10.23 9.95
CA THR A 86 14.33 -11.13 8.82
C THR A 86 14.68 -12.55 9.26
N ASN A 87 14.17 -13.52 8.51
CA ASN A 87 14.44 -14.95 8.71
C ASN A 87 15.85 -15.35 8.22
N GLU A 88 16.16 -16.66 8.24
CA GLU A 88 17.45 -17.22 7.79
C GLU A 88 17.78 -16.91 6.30
N GLN A 89 16.77 -16.64 5.49
CA GLN A 89 16.91 -16.24 4.07
C GLN A 89 17.03 -14.71 3.90
N GLY A 90 17.06 -13.96 5.00
CA GLY A 90 17.07 -12.50 4.97
C GLY A 90 15.72 -11.90 4.58
N GLU A 91 14.63 -12.66 4.64
CA GLU A 91 13.32 -12.25 4.16
C GLU A 91 12.36 -12.00 5.33
N VAL A 92 11.43 -11.07 5.17
CA VAL A 92 10.28 -10.91 6.07
C VAL A 92 9.09 -10.34 5.32
N GLN A 93 7.91 -10.91 5.56
CA GLN A 93 6.64 -10.42 5.04
C GLN A 93 5.66 -10.22 6.20
N LYS A 94 4.87 -9.14 6.14
CA LYS A 94 3.87 -8.83 7.16
C LYS A 94 2.70 -8.05 6.58
N ASP A 95 1.48 -8.51 6.88
CA ASP A 95 0.26 -7.74 6.64
C ASP A 95 0.17 -6.57 7.63
N ILE A 96 -0.05 -5.38 7.09
CA ILE A 96 -0.21 -4.14 7.84
C ILE A 96 -1.37 -3.33 7.30
N THR A 97 -1.86 -2.38 8.09
CA THR A 97 -2.87 -1.41 7.67
C THR A 97 -2.32 -0.01 7.89
N VAL A 98 -2.33 0.81 6.84
CA VAL A 98 -1.81 2.18 6.90
C VAL A 98 -2.77 3.14 6.18
N PRO A 99 -2.70 4.44 6.47
CA PRO A 99 -3.49 5.44 5.73
C PRO A 99 -3.23 5.40 4.23
N ILE A 100 -4.23 5.74 3.42
CA ILE A 100 -4.06 5.95 1.98
C ILE A 100 -3.05 7.08 1.78
N ASP A 101 -2.11 6.88 0.86
CA ASP A 101 -1.22 7.93 0.41
C ASP A 101 -1.90 8.71 -0.72
N HIS A 102 -2.44 9.87 -0.38
CA HIS A 102 -3.23 10.71 -1.30
C HIS A 102 -2.42 11.19 -2.52
N LYS A 103 -1.08 11.11 -2.51
CA LYS A 103 -0.27 11.37 -3.70
C LYS A 103 -0.59 10.42 -4.86
N TYR A 104 -1.08 9.22 -4.55
CA TYR A 104 -1.36 8.16 -5.52
C TYR A 104 -2.86 7.85 -5.66
N LEU A 105 -3.73 8.62 -5.01
CA LEU A 105 -5.17 8.45 -5.11
C LEU A 105 -5.67 9.09 -6.41
N ASP A 106 -6.24 8.27 -7.29
CA ASP A 106 -6.94 8.69 -8.50
C ASP A 106 -8.30 8.00 -8.55
N GLU A 107 -9.38 8.79 -8.57
CA GLU A 107 -10.77 8.32 -8.58
C GLU A 107 -11.34 8.18 -10.01
N SER A 108 -10.51 8.43 -11.03
CA SER A 108 -10.91 8.32 -12.43
C SER A 108 -11.25 6.88 -12.81
N PRO A 109 -12.24 6.63 -13.70
CA PRO A 109 -12.56 5.29 -14.17
C PRO A 109 -11.34 4.58 -14.77
N GLY A 110 -10.99 3.41 -14.22
CA GLY A 110 -9.82 2.62 -14.65
C GLY A 110 -8.50 2.97 -13.97
N ALA A 111 -8.52 3.85 -12.97
CA ALA A 111 -7.35 4.12 -12.12
C ALA A 111 -6.89 2.88 -11.34
N LEU A 112 -5.61 2.92 -10.91
CA LEU A 112 -5.06 1.89 -10.04
C LEU A 112 -5.71 1.93 -8.66
N PRO A 113 -5.76 0.79 -7.93
CA PRO A 113 -6.25 0.79 -6.55
C PRO A 113 -5.45 1.75 -5.65
N PRO A 114 -6.09 2.37 -4.63
CA PRO A 114 -5.39 3.16 -3.64
C PRO A 114 -4.27 2.35 -2.97
N ARG A 115 -3.17 3.04 -2.62
CA ARG A 115 -2.05 2.45 -1.90
C ARG A 115 -1.62 3.32 -0.73
N GLY A 116 -0.93 2.70 0.22
CA GLY A 116 -0.28 3.37 1.34
C GLY A 116 1.24 3.29 1.20
N THR A 117 1.93 4.14 1.95
CA THR A 117 3.39 4.11 2.03
C THR A 117 3.87 4.18 3.48
N VAL A 118 5.06 3.65 3.72
CA VAL A 118 5.76 3.72 5.01
C VAL A 118 7.20 4.18 4.81
N THR A 119 7.83 4.65 5.87
CA THR A 119 9.30 4.71 5.95
C THR A 119 9.79 3.45 6.66
N ALA A 120 10.84 2.81 6.13
CA ALA A 120 11.44 1.64 6.74
C ALA A 120 12.88 1.92 7.14
N ILE A 121 13.29 1.54 8.35
CA ILE A 121 14.68 1.65 8.82
C ILE A 121 15.18 0.28 9.26
N ALA A 122 16.27 -0.19 8.64
CA ALA A 122 16.92 -1.44 8.95
C ALA A 122 18.12 -1.26 9.89
N PHE A 123 18.20 -2.14 10.89
CA PHE A 123 19.23 -2.19 11.92
C PHE A 123 19.81 -3.61 12.01
N LYS A 124 21.15 -3.70 12.01
CA LYS A 124 21.89 -4.93 12.24
C LYS A 124 23.25 -4.59 12.83
N GLU A 125 23.61 -5.23 13.93
CA GLU A 125 24.95 -5.09 14.51
C GLU A 125 26.03 -5.44 13.48
N GLY A 126 27.05 -4.59 13.39
CA GLY A 126 28.13 -4.72 12.40
C GLY A 126 27.82 -4.13 11.02
N TYR A 127 26.63 -3.56 10.81
CA TYR A 127 26.24 -2.93 9.55
C TYR A 127 25.78 -1.50 9.76
N ARG A 128 25.99 -0.67 8.73
CA ARG A 128 25.39 0.66 8.61
C ARG A 128 23.88 0.52 8.56
N GLN A 129 23.17 1.36 9.30
CA GLN A 129 21.72 1.44 9.23
C GLN A 129 21.30 1.92 7.83
N LYS A 130 20.12 1.49 7.38
CA LYS A 130 19.59 1.88 6.06
C LYS A 130 18.17 2.38 6.18
N VAL A 131 17.89 3.51 5.53
CA VAL A 131 16.57 4.16 5.50
C VAL A 131 15.99 4.07 4.10
N LEU A 132 14.76 3.56 3.98
CA LEU A 132 13.97 3.60 2.76
C LEU A 132 12.77 4.51 2.98
N TYR A 133 12.64 5.55 2.15
CA TYR A 133 11.46 6.41 2.15
C TYR A 133 10.40 5.92 1.16
N GLU A 134 9.15 6.28 1.43
CA GLU A 134 8.00 6.02 0.55
C GLU A 134 7.89 4.56 0.08
N VAL A 135 8.20 3.60 0.97
CA VAL A 135 8.04 2.18 0.69
C VAL A 135 6.56 1.87 0.49
N PRO A 136 6.14 1.42 -0.69
CA PRO A 136 4.76 1.04 -0.91
C PRO A 136 4.41 -0.22 -0.14
N ILE A 137 3.16 -0.29 0.30
CA ILE A 137 2.59 -1.51 0.86
C ILE A 137 1.80 -2.17 -0.27
N ASP A 138 2.43 -3.05 -1.05
CA ASP A 138 1.81 -3.67 -2.24
C ASP A 138 2.32 -5.11 -2.51
N SER A 139 2.91 -5.75 -1.49
CA SER A 139 3.54 -7.07 -1.57
C SER A 139 4.78 -7.15 -2.48
N THR A 140 5.26 -6.06 -3.07
CA THR A 140 6.52 -6.05 -3.80
C THR A 140 7.69 -6.05 -2.84
N ALA A 141 8.55 -7.06 -2.94
CA ALA A 141 9.75 -7.19 -2.13
C ALA A 141 10.70 -5.99 -2.29
N GLN A 142 11.00 -5.32 -1.18
CA GLN A 142 11.90 -4.19 -1.12
C GLN A 142 13.29 -4.62 -0.64
N PRO A 143 14.38 -4.27 -1.36
CA PRO A 143 15.71 -4.68 -0.99
C PRO A 143 16.32 -3.77 0.10
N PHE A 144 16.83 -4.37 1.16
CA PHE A 144 17.78 -3.75 2.09
C PHE A 144 19.18 -4.27 1.81
N LEU A 145 19.93 -3.58 0.95
CA LEU A 145 21.36 -3.84 0.77
C LEU A 145 22.15 -3.13 1.86
N MET A 146 22.61 -3.88 2.86
CA MET A 146 23.31 -3.37 4.03
C MET A 146 24.82 -3.41 3.85
N GLU A 147 25.48 -2.30 4.16
CA GLU A 147 26.94 -2.16 4.11
C GLU A 147 27.54 -2.48 5.49
N PRO A 148 28.64 -3.25 5.57
CA PRO A 148 29.31 -3.47 6.84
C PRO A 148 29.92 -2.18 7.38
N ILE A 149 30.02 -2.08 8.70
CA ILE A 149 30.82 -1.04 9.37
C ILE A 149 32.31 -1.31 9.08
N VAL A 150 33.03 -0.30 8.62
CA VAL A 150 34.46 -0.36 8.32
C VAL A 150 35.23 0.46 9.35
N GLU A 151 36.21 -0.13 10.03
CA GLU A 151 37.00 0.59 11.03
C GLU A 151 37.69 1.83 10.45
N GLY A 152 37.65 2.95 11.17
CA GLY A 152 38.23 4.23 10.73
C GLY A 152 37.37 5.03 9.74
N GLU A 153 36.33 4.42 9.16
CA GLU A 153 35.39 5.10 8.29
C GLU A 153 34.27 5.81 9.08
N ARG A 154 33.59 6.74 8.39
CA ARG A 154 32.52 7.55 8.98
C ARG A 154 31.30 6.74 9.43
N ASN A 155 31.02 5.64 8.73
CA ASN A 155 29.94 4.67 9.03
C ASN A 155 28.56 5.28 9.28
N GLU A 156 28.16 6.22 8.43
CA GLU A 156 26.83 6.81 8.53
C GLU A 156 25.74 5.90 7.99
N PRO A 157 24.49 6.13 8.45
CA PRO A 157 23.35 5.49 7.84
C PRO A 157 23.23 5.88 6.36
N ASP A 158 22.84 4.90 5.55
CA ASP A 158 22.54 5.07 4.15
C ASP A 158 21.04 5.38 3.96
N VAL A 159 20.71 6.12 2.89
CA VAL A 159 19.34 6.49 2.56
C VAL A 159 19.05 6.24 1.09
N GLN A 160 18.01 5.46 0.84
CA GLN A 160 17.47 5.26 -0.50
C GLN A 160 16.38 6.32 -0.70
N LEU A 161 16.70 7.33 -1.52
CA LEU A 161 15.86 8.45 -2.00
C LEU A 161 16.13 9.82 -1.34
N GLY A 162 16.18 10.84 -2.20
CA GLY A 162 16.27 12.25 -1.83
C GLY A 162 17.70 12.75 -1.55
N ASN A 163 17.85 14.08 -1.49
CA ASN A 163 19.08 14.74 -1.05
C ASN A 163 18.92 15.25 0.39
N ASN A 164 18.67 14.32 1.31
CA ASN A 164 18.50 14.63 2.73
C ASN A 164 19.85 14.99 3.34
N HIS A 165 19.88 15.95 4.26
CA HIS A 165 21.13 16.29 4.93
C HIS A 165 21.54 15.14 5.85
N HIS A 166 22.79 14.70 5.78
CA HIS A 166 23.23 13.51 6.52
C HIS A 166 23.00 13.62 8.04
N LEU A 167 23.11 14.82 8.65
CA LEU A 167 22.81 15.03 10.07
C LEU A 167 21.33 14.77 10.40
N GLU A 168 20.42 15.07 9.48
CA GLU A 168 18.99 14.80 9.67
C GLU A 168 18.75 13.30 9.67
N ILE A 169 19.39 12.57 8.75
CA ILE A 169 19.33 11.10 8.70
C ILE A 169 19.94 10.48 9.97
N ILE A 170 21.09 10.96 10.43
CA ILE A 170 21.69 10.50 11.70
C ILE A 170 20.71 10.74 12.85
N SER A 171 20.12 11.93 12.95
CA SER A 171 19.18 12.27 14.01
C SER A 171 17.93 11.39 13.97
N LEU A 172 17.40 11.12 12.77
CA LEU A 172 16.26 10.24 12.54
C LEU A 172 16.57 8.81 13.01
N VAL A 173 17.68 8.25 12.54
CA VAL A 173 18.09 6.88 12.88
C VAL A 173 18.30 6.74 14.38
N ARG A 174 18.99 7.68 15.04
CA ARG A 174 19.17 7.66 16.51
C ARG A 174 17.85 7.69 17.28
N LYS A 175 16.89 8.49 16.83
CA LYS A 175 15.54 8.54 17.45
C LYS A 175 14.89 7.15 17.40
N TYR A 176 14.85 6.52 16.22
CA TYR A 176 14.17 5.24 16.05
C TYR A 176 14.95 4.05 16.61
N GLU A 177 16.28 4.11 16.65
CA GLU A 177 17.11 3.13 17.35
C GLU A 177 16.84 3.15 18.86
N SER A 178 16.70 4.34 19.46
CA SER A 178 16.31 4.44 20.86
C SER A 178 14.93 3.83 21.13
N ILE A 179 13.97 4.01 20.22
CA ILE A 179 12.65 3.40 20.32
C ILE A 179 12.75 1.86 20.21
N LEU A 180 13.55 1.37 19.26
CA LEU A 180 13.79 -0.06 19.05
C LEU A 180 14.30 -0.76 20.31
N ASN A 181 15.21 -0.10 21.03
CA ASN A 181 15.93 -0.67 22.17
C ASN A 181 15.16 -0.58 23.49
N ASN A 182 14.36 0.47 23.66
CA ASN A 182 13.69 0.72 24.94
C ASN A 182 12.35 -0.01 25.07
N GLY A 183 11.75 -0.46 23.96
CA GLY A 183 10.38 -0.98 23.96
C GLY A 183 9.37 0.13 24.31
N HIS A 184 8.21 0.11 23.67
CA HIS A 184 7.06 0.88 24.13
C HIS A 184 6.06 -0.07 24.79
#